data_AF-A0A967SHJ2-F1
#
_entry.id   AF-A0A967SHJ2-F1
#
_cell.length_a   1.000
_cell.length_b   1.000
_cell.length_c   1.000
_cell.angle_alpha   90.00
_cell.angle_beta   90.00
_cell.angle_gamma   90.00
#
_symmetry.space_group_name_H-M   'P 1'
#
loop_
_entity.id
_entity.type
_entity.pdbx_description
1 polymer ?
#
loop_
_entity_poly.entity_id
_entity_poly.type
_entity_poly.pdbx_seq_one_letter_code
_entity_poly.pdbx_strand_id
1 'polypeptide(L)' 'MGARVIAVSDVEGGIRNDDGLDIDALVELTGGGDSVVAWEDGHRISNDELLTLDVDVLVPAALGGVIDR' A
#
# COMPACT_ATOMS: atom_id res chain seq x y z
N MET A 1 -18.87 -1.36 -10.90
CA MET A 1 -17.80 -2.32 -10.56
C MET A 1 -16.58 -1.50 -10.21
N GLY A 2 -15.90 -1.82 -9.11
CA GLY A 2 -14.71 -1.12 -8.64
C GLY A 2 -13.82 -2.10 -7.89
N ALA A 3 -12.55 -1.74 -7.71
CA ALA A 3 -11.62 -2.51 -6.89
C ALA A 3 -11.63 -1.98 -5.45
N ARG A 4 -11.38 -2.86 -4.48
CA ARG A 4 -11.05 -2.46 -3.11
C ARG A 4 -9.53 -2.45 -3.00
N VAL A 5 -8.94 -1.31 -2.70
CA VAL A 5 -7.51 -1.24 -2.39
C VAL A 5 -7.34 -1.64 -0.94
N ILE A 6 -6.72 -2.81 -0.72
CA ILE A 6 -6.52 -3.35 0.64
C ILE A 6 -5.11 -3.11 1.18
N ALA A 7 -4.16 -2.75 0.33
CA ALA A 7 -2.79 -2.47 0.75
C ALA A 7 -2.11 -1.46 -0.18
N VAL A 8 -1.28 -0.59 0.40
CA VAL A 8 -0.36 0.31 -0.32
C VAL A 8 0.97 0.36 0.43
N SER A 9 2.05 0.65 -0.28
CA SER A 9 3.35 0.90 0.32
C SER A 9 4.11 2.05 -0.32
N ASP A 10 5.08 2.55 0.43
CA ASP A 10 6.12 3.46 -0.03
C ASP A 10 7.52 2.98 0.41
N VAL A 11 8.47 3.90 0.44
CA VAL A 11 9.87 3.62 0.80
C VAL A 11 10.06 3.21 2.26
N GLU A 12 9.15 3.58 3.17
CA GLU A 12 9.26 3.28 4.61
C GLU A 12 8.53 1.99 5.00
N GLY A 13 7.58 1.54 4.18
CA GLY A 13 6.87 0.27 4.36
C GLY A 13 5.46 0.31 3.78
N GLY A 14 4.63 -0.64 4.19
CA GLY A 14 3.24 -0.75 3.74
C GLY A 14 2.22 -0.70 4.87
N ILE A 15 0.98 -0.44 4.46
CA ILE A 15 -0.20 -0.58 5.31
C ILE A 15 -1.21 -1.50 4.63
N ARG A 16 -1.98 -2.23 5.44
CA ARG A 16 -3.04 -3.12 4.99
C ARG A 16 -4.31 -2.95 5.81
N ASN A 17 -5.45 -2.90 5.11
CA ASN A 17 -6.77 -3.02 5.69
C ASN A 17 -7.66 -3.85 4.76
N ASP A 18 -8.09 -5.03 5.22
CA ASP A 18 -8.89 -5.97 4.42
C ASP A 18 -10.29 -5.41 4.12
N ASP A 19 -10.79 -4.47 4.92
CA ASP A 19 -12.05 -3.77 4.67
C ASP A 19 -11.90 -2.64 3.64
N GLY A 20 -10.67 -2.26 3.31
CA GLY A 20 -10.30 -1.25 2.33
C GLY A 20 -9.61 -0.04 2.95
N LEU A 21 -8.86 0.66 2.11
CA LEU A 21 -8.16 1.90 2.47
C LEU A 21 -8.87 3.12 1.87
N ASP A 22 -8.88 4.22 2.62
CA ASP A 22 -9.31 5.53 2.10
C ASP A 22 -8.18 6.15 1.27
N ILE A 23 -8.30 6.03 -0.05
CA ILE A 23 -7.26 6.47 -0.98
C ILE A 23 -7.13 7.99 -1.05
N ASP A 24 -8.24 8.72 -0.94
CA ASP A 24 -8.20 10.18 -0.99
C ASP A 24 -7.43 10.72 0.22
N ALA A 25 -7.70 10.17 1.42
CA ALA A 25 -6.99 10.54 2.63
C ALA A 25 -5.51 10.14 2.61
N LEU A 26 -5.16 8.99 2.03
CA LEU A 26 -3.76 8.58 1.86
C LEU A 26 -3.00 9.46 0.85
N VAL A 27 -3.66 9.93 -0.20
CA VAL A 27 -3.08 10.90 -1.14
C VAL A 27 -2.85 12.24 -0.44
N GLU A 28 -3.76 12.70 0.42
CA GLU A 28 -3.56 13.92 1.22
C GLU A 28 -2.40 13.77 2.22
N LEU A 29 -2.32 12.64 2.93
CA LEU A 29 -1.24 12.32 3.86
C LEU A 29 0.13 12.36 3.17
N THR A 30 0.26 11.62 2.07
CA THR A 30 1.52 11.55 1.31
C THR A 30 1.84 12.87 0.61
N GLY A 31 0.83 13.62 0.15
CA GLY A 31 0.99 14.98 -0.37
C GLY A 31 1.48 15.97 0.68
N GLY A 32 1.22 15.73 1.97
CA GLY A 32 1.76 16.47 3.11
C GLY A 32 3.21 16.13 3.44
N GLY A 33 3.77 15.07 2.85
CA GLY A 33 5.14 14.60 3.05
C GLY A 33 5.29 13.48 4.08
N ASP A 34 4.19 12.99 4.65
CA ASP A 34 4.19 11.84 5.55
C ASP A 34 4.17 10.53 4.75
N SER A 35 4.76 9.47 5.32
CA SER A 35 4.67 8.13 4.73
C SER A 35 3.29 7.49 4.96
N VAL A 36 2.90 6.57 4.09
CA VAL A 36 1.70 5.74 4.26
C VAL A 36 1.69 4.98 5.59
N VAL A 37 2.85 4.67 6.18
CA VAL A 37 2.93 3.97 7.49
C VAL A 37 2.52 4.85 8.66
N ALA A 38 2.42 6.17 8.47
CA ALA A 38 1.87 7.09 9.46
C ALA A 38 0.34 7.00 9.56
N TRP A 39 -0.31 6.32 8.61
CA TRP A 39 -1.74 6.05 8.65
C TRP A 39 -2.08 5.14 9.85
N GLU A 40 -2.94 5.62 10.74
CA GLU A 40 -3.29 4.90 11.97
C GLU A 40 -4.35 3.80 11.74
N ASP A 41 -5.17 3.93 10.71
CA ASP A 41 -6.28 3.01 10.42
C ASP A 41 -5.86 1.90 9.43
N GLY A 42 -4.90 1.09 9.86
CA GLY A 42 -4.38 -0.03 9.10
C GLY A 42 -3.30 -0.81 9.85
N HIS A 43 -3.03 -2.03 9.40
CA HIS A 43 -1.93 -2.84 9.92
C HIS A 43 -0.67 -2.54 9.12
N ARG A 44 0.40 -2.16 9.80
CA ARG A 44 1.71 -2.02 9.18
C ARG A 44 2.22 -3.38 8.71
N ILE A 45 2.73 -3.40 7.48
CA ILE A 45 3.36 -4.55 6.85
C ILE A 45 4.66 -4.11 6.18
N SER A 46 5.57 -5.05 5.94
CA SER A 46 6.75 -4.82 5.12
C SER A 46 6.40 -4.79 3.62
N ASN A 47 7.34 -4.27 2.82
CA ASN A 47 7.19 -4.27 1.36
C ASN A 47 7.19 -5.70 0.78
N ASP A 48 7.95 -6.61 1.37
CA ASP A 48 7.98 -8.03 0.97
C ASP A 48 6.65 -8.74 1.28
N GLU A 49 6.05 -8.43 2.44
CA GLU A 49 4.71 -8.92 2.79
C GLU A 49 3.66 -8.39 1.80
N LEU A 50 3.72 -7.11 1.41
CA LEU A 50 2.79 -6.55 0.43
C LEU A 50 2.85 -7.27 -0.92
N LEU A 51 4.06 -7.52 -1.44
CA LEU A 51 4.28 -8.18 -2.73
C LEU A 51 3.78 -9.62 -2.76
N THR A 52 3.61 -10.24 -1.59
CA THR A 52 3.20 -11.65 -1.44
C THR A 52 1.76 -11.80 -0.95
N LEU A 53 1.00 -10.71 -0.84
CA LEU A 53 -0.41 -10.74 -0.45
C LEU A 53 -1.26 -11.54 -1.46
N ASP A 54 -2.24 -12.25 -0.94
CA ASP A 54 -3.28 -12.90 -1.73
C ASP A 54 -4.28 -11.83 -2.22
N VAL A 55 -4.04 -11.31 -3.42
CA VAL A 55 -4.85 -10.28 -4.07
C VAL A 55 -5.21 -10.70 -5.49
N ASP A 56 -6.36 -10.23 -5.98
CA ASP A 56 -6.73 -10.42 -7.38
C ASP A 56 -5.79 -9.67 -8.34
N VAL A 57 -5.27 -8.52 -7.92
CA VAL A 57 -4.43 -7.62 -8.71
C VAL A 57 -3.34 -7.01 -7.85
N LEU A 58 -2.08 -7.17 -8.29
CA LEU A 58 -0.90 -6.49 -7.73
C LEU A 58 -0.38 -5.44 -8.72
N VAL A 59 -0.13 -4.22 -8.26
CA VAL A 59 0.36 -3.11 -9.09
C VAL A 59 1.73 -2.63 -8.57
N PRO A 60 2.85 -3.11 -9.16
CA PRO A 60 4.18 -2.63 -8.81
C PRO A 60 4.44 -1.24 -9.42
N ALA A 61 4.31 -0.20 -8.61
CA ALA A 61 4.43 1.21 -9.03
C ALA A 61 5.49 2.00 -8.23
N ALA A 62 6.44 1.32 -7.60
CA ALA A 62 7.57 1.92 -6.90
C ALA A 62 8.77 2.10 -7.85
N LEU A 63 9.84 1.32 -7.65
CA LEU A 63 11.02 1.28 -8.52
C LEU A 63 10.98 0.05 -9.44
N GLY A 64 11.81 0.08 -10.50
CA GLY A 64 11.96 -1.07 -11.38
C GLY A 64 12.71 -2.24 -10.73
N GLY A 65 12.42 -3.47 -11.15
CA GLY A 65 13.13 -4.67 -10.69
C GLY A 65 12.65 -5.23 -9.34
N VAL A 66 11.51 -4.78 -8.82
CA VAL A 66 10.89 -5.31 -7.58
C VAL A 66 10.14 -6.63 -7.78
N ILE A 67 9.97 -7.05 -9.05
CA ILE A 67 9.50 -8.38 -9.41
C ILE A 67 10.58 -9.01 -10.27
N ASP A 68 11.17 -10.08 -9.76
CA ASP A 68 12.22 -10.86 -10.40
C ASP A 68 11.94 -12.37 -10.29
N ARG A 69 12.91 -13.21 -10.67
CA ARG A 69 12.70 -14.63 -11.00
C ARG A 69 13.22 -15.57 -9.92
#